data_AF-A0A7T5UPW5-F1
#
_entry.id   AF-A0A7T5UPW5-F1
#
_cell.length_a   1.000
_cell.length_b   1.000
_cell.length_c   1.000
_cell.angle_alpha   90.00
_cell.angle_beta   90.00
_cell.angle_gamma   90.00
#
_symmetry.space_group_name_H-M   'P 1'
#
loop_
_entity.id
_entity.type
_entity.pdbx_description
1 polymer ?
#
loop_
_entity_poly.entity_id
_entity_poly.type
_entity_poly.pdbx_seq_one_letter_code
_entity_poly.pdbx_strand_id
1 'polypeptide(L)'
;MDLKEIIFKDKWFVLVIVLIALLFLWFGIRPAYIISSCQGEARKAGVDWWQLEFTMVLEPLKKSQLQTEYIEDYYIRCLRDKGLSE
;
A
#
# COMPACT_ATOMS: atom_id res chain seq x y z
N MET A 1 -26.78 30.99 13.14
CA MET A 1 -27.29 30.11 12.07
C MET A 1 -26.79 28.72 12.40
N ASP A 2 -27.68 27.85 12.86
CA ASP A 2 -27.30 26.54 13.38
C ASP A 2 -26.79 25.64 12.26
N LEU A 3 -25.65 24.98 12.46
CA LEU A 3 -25.05 24.04 11.50
C LEU A 3 -26.06 22.95 11.06
N LYS A 4 -27.00 22.61 11.95
CA LYS A 4 -28.10 21.65 11.71
C LYS A 4 -29.12 22.14 10.67
N GLU A 5 -29.41 23.44 10.60
CA GLU A 5 -30.36 23.99 9.63
C GLU A 5 -29.80 23.97 8.21
N ILE A 6 -28.49 24.21 8.04
CA ILE A 6 -27.81 24.15 6.74
C ILE A 6 -27.81 22.71 6.20
N ILE A 7 -27.54 21.73 7.07
CA ILE A 7 -27.56 20.29 6.73
C ILE A 7 -28.95 19.81 6.33
N PHE A 8 -30.01 20.33 6.96
CA PHE A 8 -31.39 19.93 6.66
C PHE A 8 -31.96 20.58 5.40
N LYS A 9 -31.52 21.79 5.06
CA LYS A 9 -32.04 22.57 3.94
C LYS A 9 -31.47 22.11 2.59
N ASP A 10 -30.19 21.71 2.55
CA ASP A 10 -29.51 21.27 1.35
C ASP A 10 -28.99 19.82 1.49
N LYS A 11 -29.92 18.86 1.61
CA LYS A 11 -29.60 17.41 1.63
C LYS A 11 -28.70 16.98 0.47
N TRP A 12 -28.86 17.63 -0.69
CA TRP A 12 -28.03 17.44 -1.88
C TRP A 12 -26.58 17.87 -1.67
N PHE A 13 -26.34 19.00 -1.01
CA PHE A 13 -25.00 19.51 -0.74
C PHE A 13 -24.22 18.57 0.19
N VAL A 14 -24.87 18.07 1.23
CA VAL A 14 -24.28 17.09 2.16
C VAL A 14 -23.93 15.79 1.43
N LEU A 15 -24.82 15.32 0.56
CA LEU A 15 -24.59 14.10 -0.23
C LEU A 15 -23.37 14.26 -1.15
N VAL A 16 -23.21 15.42 -1.80
CA VAL A 16 -22.05 15.72 -2.65
C VAL A 16 -20.74 15.73 -1.84
N ILE A 17 -20.71 16.36 -0.67
CA ILE A 17 -19.51 16.37 0.18
C ILE A 17 -19.14 14.95 0.62
N VAL A 18 -20.11 14.14 1.02
CA VAL A 18 -19.87 12.74 1.42
C VAL A 18 -19.33 11.93 0.26
N LEU A 19 -19.87 12.09 -0.96
CA LEU A 19 -19.35 11.43 -2.16
C LEU A 19 -17.90 11.83 -2.45
N ILE A 20 -17.57 13.13 -2.37
CA ILE A 20 -16.21 13.63 -2.58
C ILE A 20 -15.26 13.03 -1.52
N ALA A 21 -15.67 12.99 -0.25
CA ALA A 21 -14.87 12.40 0.82
C ALA A 21 -14.63 10.89 0.60
N LEU A 22 -15.66 10.16 0.16
CA LEU A 22 -15.54 8.73 -0.17
C LEU A 22 -14.60 8.50 -1.36
N LEU A 23 -14.70 9.33 -2.40
CA LEU A 23 -13.77 9.28 -3.54
C LEU A 23 -12.33 9.56 -3.09
N PHE A 24 -12.11 10.55 -2.22
CA PHE A 24 -10.78 10.85 -1.69
C PHE A 24 -10.21 9.71 -0.84
N LEU A 25 -11.04 9.07 -0.01
CA LEU A 25 -10.65 7.89 0.75
C LEU A 25 -10.26 6.72 -0.17
N TRP A 26 -11.04 6.50 -1.23
CA TRP A 26 -10.85 5.38 -2.13
C TRP A 26 -9.65 5.55 -3.07
N PHE A 27 -9.45 6.75 -3.63
CA PHE A 27 -8.40 7.02 -4.60
C PHE A 27 -7.13 7.64 -4.01
N GLY A 28 -7.20 8.27 -2.84
CA GLY A 28 -6.04 8.87 -2.18
C GLY A 28 -5.48 7.99 -1.05
N ILE A 29 -6.31 7.70 -0.06
CA ILE A 29 -5.84 7.11 1.21
C ILE A 29 -5.61 5.60 1.08
N ARG A 30 -6.56 4.87 0.48
CA ARG A 30 -6.45 3.42 0.29
C ARG A 30 -5.19 2.99 -0.46
N PRO A 31 -4.84 3.55 -1.65
CA PRO A 31 -3.62 3.18 -2.35
C PRO A 31 -2.36 3.50 -1.55
N ALA A 32 -2.28 4.68 -0.91
CA ALA A 32 -1.13 5.06 -0.10
C ALA A 32 -0.91 4.10 1.08
N TYR A 33 -1.99 3.68 1.74
CA TYR A 33 -1.92 2.70 2.81
C TYR A 33 -1.43 1.34 2.30
N ILE A 34 -1.96 0.85 1.18
CA ILE A 34 -1.54 -0.44 0.63
C ILE A 34 -0.08 -0.40 0.17
N ILE A 35 0.37 0.66 -0.50
CA ILE A 35 1.77 0.83 -0.93
C ILE A 35 2.69 0.77 0.28
N SER A 36 2.40 1.54 1.34
CA SER A 36 3.23 1.54 2.56
C SER A 36 3.23 0.19 3.29
N SER A 37 2.10 -0.50 3.34
CA SER A 37 2.01 -1.86 3.91
C SER A 37 2.85 -2.85 3.10
N CYS A 38 2.69 -2.87 1.78
CA CYS A 38 3.43 -3.78 0.89
C CYS A 38 4.93 -3.50 0.93
N GLN A 39 5.37 -2.23 0.99
CA GLN A 39 6.79 -1.89 1.17
C GLN A 39 7.33 -2.42 2.51
N GLY A 40 6.56 -2.30 3.58
CA GLY A 40 6.92 -2.82 4.90
C GLY A 40 7.05 -4.35 4.91
N GLU A 41 6.09 -5.05 4.30
CA GLU A 41 6.11 -6.51 4.19
C GLU A 41 7.25 -7.02 3.31
N ALA A 42 7.47 -6.40 2.14
CA ALA A 42 8.56 -6.77 1.24
C ALA A 42 9.94 -6.60 1.92
N ARG A 43 10.12 -5.52 2.70
CA ARG A 43 11.35 -5.32 3.47
C ARG A 43 11.56 -6.38 4.54
N LYS A 44 10.49 -6.81 5.23
CA LYS A 44 10.56 -7.93 6.20
C LYS A 44 10.92 -9.23 5.50
N ALA A 45 10.27 -9.54 4.38
CA ALA A 45 10.55 -10.73 3.58
C ALA A 45 12.02 -10.76 3.13
N GLY A 46 12.60 -9.61 2.74
CA GLY A 46 14.02 -9.50 2.42
C GLY A 46 14.97 -9.74 3.59
N VAL A 47 14.58 -9.37 4.82
CA VAL A 47 15.35 -9.66 6.04
C VAL A 47 15.26 -11.16 6.39
N ASP A 48 14.07 -11.74 6.30
CA ASP A 48 13.85 -13.16 6.56
C ASP A 48 14.59 -14.04 5.54
N TRP A 49 14.61 -13.64 4.26
CA TRP A 49 15.41 -14.27 3.21
C TRP A 49 16.90 -14.27 3.57
N TRP A 50 17.43 -13.14 4.04
CA TRP A 50 18.83 -13.05 4.46
C TRP A 50 19.17 -13.97 5.65
N GLN A 51 18.21 -14.18 6.56
CA GLN A 51 18.40 -15.09 7.69
C GLN A 51 18.38 -16.57 7.27
N LEU A 52 17.55 -16.93 6.29
CA LEU A 52 17.45 -18.30 5.76
C LEU A 52 18.65 -18.66 4.85
N GLU A 53 19.16 -17.72 4.06
CA GLU A 53 20.18 -17.96 3.02
C GLU A 53 21.64 -17.95 3.54
N PHE A 54 21.87 -17.80 4.86
CA PHE A 54 23.23 -17.74 5.44
C PHE A 54 24.06 -19.02 5.21
N THR A 55 23.46 -20.06 4.63
CA THR A 55 24.06 -21.35 4.31
C THR A 55 24.69 -21.45 2.91
N MET A 56 24.39 -20.53 1.98
CA MET A 56 24.96 -20.58 0.62
C MET A 56 26.24 -19.73 0.47
N VAL A 57 27.31 -20.33 -0.06
CA VAL A 57 28.56 -19.62 -0.40
C VAL A 57 28.39 -18.93 -1.77
N LEU A 58 27.75 -17.77 -1.76
CA LEU A 58 27.66 -16.86 -2.91
C LEU A 58 28.51 -15.61 -2.66
N GLU A 59 29.04 -15.02 -3.72
CA GLU A 59 29.68 -13.70 -3.65
C GLU A 59 28.70 -12.65 -3.09
N PRO A 60 29.16 -11.74 -2.22
CA PRO A 60 28.29 -10.78 -1.52
C PRO A 60 27.51 -9.88 -2.48
N LEU A 61 28.09 -9.54 -3.64
CA LEU A 61 27.43 -8.75 -4.68
C LEU A 61 26.22 -9.49 -5.29
N LYS A 62 26.36 -10.79 -5.55
CA LYS A 62 25.30 -11.61 -6.13
C LYS A 62 24.19 -11.87 -5.11
N LYS A 63 24.53 -11.98 -3.83
CA LYS A 63 23.54 -12.08 -2.73
C LYS A 63 22.68 -10.82 -2.61
N SER A 64 23.27 -9.63 -2.66
CA SER A 64 22.49 -8.39 -2.56
C SER A 64 21.58 -8.18 -3.77
N GLN A 65 22.01 -8.58 -4.97
CA GLN A 65 21.17 -8.56 -6.17
C GLN A 65 19.95 -9.48 -6.04
N LEU A 66 20.16 -10.75 -5.66
CA LEU A 66 19.07 -11.71 -5.46
C LEU A 66 18.11 -11.27 -4.35
N GLN A 67 18.63 -10.69 -3.27
CA GLN A 67 17.80 -10.12 -2.22
C GLN A 67 16.91 -8.99 -2.74
N THR A 68 17.46 -8.10 -3.56
CA THR A 68 16.72 -6.96 -4.12
C THR A 68 15.62 -7.46 -5.06
N GLU A 69 15.94 -8.41 -5.93
CA GLU A 69 15.00 -9.04 -6.84
C GLU A 69 13.86 -9.76 -6.10
N TYR A 70 14.18 -10.48 -5.01
CA TYR A 70 13.17 -11.12 -4.16
C TYR A 70 12.23 -10.10 -3.49
N ILE A 71 12.79 -9.00 -2.96
CA ILE A 71 12.00 -7.93 -2.34
C ILE A 71 11.08 -7.27 -3.37
N GLU A 72 11.59 -6.97 -4.56
CA GLU A 72 10.81 -6.34 -5.63
C GLU A 72 9.68 -7.23 -6.12
N ASP A 73 9.93 -8.52 -6.34
CA ASP A 73 8.91 -9.45 -6.79
C ASP A 73 7.83 -9.68 -5.71
N TYR A 74 8.23 -9.75 -4.43
CA TYR A 74 7.27 -9.80 -3.32
C TYR A 74 6.39 -8.54 -3.27
N TYR A 75 7.00 -7.36 -3.45
CA TYR A 75 6.29 -6.09 -3.47
C TYR A 75 5.26 -6.03 -4.61
N ILE A 76 5.64 -6.43 -5.82
CA ILE A 76 4.75 -6.46 -6.99
C ILE A 76 3.59 -7.43 -6.77
N ARG A 77 3.86 -8.64 -6.22
CA ARG A 77 2.81 -9.61 -5.89
C ARG A 77 1.82 -9.05 -4.87
N CYS A 78 2.31 -8.39 -3.81
CA CYS A 78 1.46 -7.74 -2.81
C CYS A 78 0.55 -6.67 -3.43
N LEU A 79 1.07 -5.84 -4.33
CA LEU A 79 0.27 -4.84 -5.04
C LEU A 79 -0.79 -5.47 -5.93
N ARG A 80 -0.45 -6.56 -6.64
CA ARG A 80 -1.38 -7.29 -7.51
C ARG A 80 -2.53 -7.90 -6.71
N ASP A 81 -2.23 -8.59 -5.61
CA ASP A 81 -3.25 -9.22 -4.75
C ASP A 81 -4.20 -8.20 -4.13
N LYS A 82 -3.75 -6.96 -3.96
CA LYS A 82 -4.56 -5.84 -3.45
C LYS A 82 -5.27 -5.04 -4.55
N GLY A 83 -5.09 -5.41 -5.82
CA GLY A 83 -5.74 -4.80 -6.98
C GLY A 83 -5.18 -3.42 -7.35
N LEU A 84 -3.89 -3.18 -7.07
CA LEU A 84 -3.19 -1.92 -7.38
C LEU A 84 -2.19 -2.01 -8.53
N SER A 85 -1.84 -3.21 -8.96
CA SER A 85 -1.05 -3.45 -10.17
C SER A 85 -1.69 -4.57 -10.99
N GLU A 86 -1.70 -4.42 -12.31
CA GLU A 86 -2.02 -5.49 -13.26
C GLU A 86 -0.90 -6.54 -13.31
#